data_AF-A0A446BWI8-F1
#
_entry.id   AF-A0A446BWI8-F1
#
_cell.length_a   1.000
_cell.length_b   1.000
_cell.length_c   1.000
_cell.angle_alpha   90.00
_cell.angle_beta   90.00
_cell.angle_gamma   90.00
#
_symmetry.space_group_name_H-M   'P 1'
#
loop_
_entity.id
_entity.type
_entity.pdbx_description
1 polymer ?
#
loop_
_entity_poly.entity_id
_entity_poly.type
_entity_poly.pdbx_seq_one_letter_code
_entity_poly.pdbx_strand_id
1 'polypeptide(L)'
;MFAPAMLAQVAAPNTDKWTLELLENWRFKASTTNEDGMRKDEGFQVHDDFKNAAWVPSGLSEVAIKHNQQIPNNHFRKHWQRRVRCHFDQPGKKVTRRLARRAKAAAVAPRPVDKLRPIVRCPTIKYNRRTRLGRGFTLAELKAAGIPKLYAPTIGIAVDHRRQNLSEESLAANVQRLKEYKARLIVFPRKSNKPKKADTPKDQQTAETTQSIRASFGVDQPVAPAFTEISKSDLPKGVEGGAYKALRKARSDARLVGVREKRAREKAEAESAKK
;
A
#
# COMPACT_ATOMS: atom_id res chain seq x y z
N MET A 1 3.70 58.34 22.72
CA MET A 1 2.27 58.21 23.09
C MET A 1 1.60 57.40 22.00
N PHE A 2 1.04 56.26 22.38
CA PHE A 2 0.57 55.20 21.49
C PHE A 2 -0.74 55.58 20.78
N ALA A 3 -0.82 55.25 19.49
CA ALA A 3 -2.04 55.27 18.70
C ALA A 3 -2.98 54.13 19.13
N PRO A 4 -4.31 54.35 19.22
CA PRO A 4 -5.25 53.26 19.44
C PRO A 4 -5.65 52.63 18.10
N ALA A 5 -5.37 51.33 17.96
CA ALA A 5 -5.84 50.49 16.88
C ALA A 5 -7.34 50.16 17.06
N MET A 6 -8.18 50.52 16.09
CA MET A 6 -9.55 50.02 15.99
C MET A 6 -9.52 48.58 15.48
N LEU A 7 -9.89 47.66 16.36
CA LEU A 7 -10.09 46.24 16.08
C LEU A 7 -11.25 46.05 15.10
N ALA A 8 -10.94 45.41 13.97
CA ALA A 8 -11.93 44.93 13.01
C ALA A 8 -12.83 43.87 13.67
N GLN A 9 -14.14 44.09 13.56
CA GLN A 9 -15.20 43.19 13.98
C GLN A 9 -15.21 41.97 13.05
N VAL A 10 -14.53 40.88 13.46
CA VAL A 10 -14.64 39.59 12.78
C VAL A 10 -15.87 38.88 13.32
N ALA A 11 -16.91 38.79 12.50
CA ALA A 11 -18.09 37.96 12.75
C ALA A 11 -17.65 36.49 12.91
N ALA A 12 -17.77 35.95 14.12
CA ALA A 12 -17.55 34.54 14.39
C ALA A 12 -18.78 33.73 13.91
N PRO A 13 -18.60 32.61 13.21
CA PRO A 13 -19.69 31.78 12.73
C PRO A 13 -20.30 30.97 13.89
N ASN A 14 -21.61 31.12 14.07
CA ASN A 14 -22.57 30.15 14.61
C ASN A 14 -22.05 29.23 15.73
N THR A 15 -22.00 29.74 16.96
CA THR A 15 -21.74 28.94 18.17
C THR A 15 -23.05 28.33 18.66
N ASP A 16 -23.14 27.00 18.61
CA ASP A 16 -24.32 26.24 19.04
C ASP A 16 -24.67 26.50 20.52
N LYS A 17 -25.96 26.58 20.84
CA LYS A 17 -26.53 26.88 22.18
C LYS A 17 -25.91 26.06 23.32
N TRP A 18 -25.50 24.82 23.02
CA TRP A 18 -24.78 23.91 23.93
C TRP A 18 -23.42 24.41 24.38
N THR A 19 -22.70 25.14 23.52
CA THR A 19 -21.37 25.68 23.83
C THR A 19 -21.45 26.88 24.77
N LEU A 20 -22.53 27.66 24.69
CA LEU A 20 -22.81 28.76 25.62
C LEU A 20 -23.27 28.24 27.00
N GLU A 21 -24.11 27.19 27.05
CA GLU A 21 -24.50 26.54 28.32
C GLU A 21 -23.31 25.89 29.06
N LEU A 22 -22.35 25.33 28.33
CA LEU A 22 -21.12 24.77 28.92
C LEU A 22 -20.20 25.86 29.49
N LEU A 23 -20.14 27.02 28.86
CA LEU A 23 -19.37 28.17 29.34
C LEU A 23 -20.05 28.84 30.55
N GLU A 24 -21.38 28.90 30.60
CA GLU A 24 -22.12 29.39 31.77
C GLU A 24 -22.03 28.43 32.97
N ASN A 25 -22.11 27.11 32.76
CA ASN A 25 -21.92 26.12 33.83
C ASN A 25 -20.47 26.07 34.36
N TRP A 26 -19.48 26.37 33.53
CA TRP A 26 -18.09 26.49 33.98
C TRP A 26 -17.86 27.77 34.78
N ARG A 27 -18.54 28.86 34.42
CA ARG A 27 -18.50 30.14 35.16
C ARG A 27 -19.23 30.06 36.51
N PHE A 28 -20.23 29.19 36.62
CA PHE A 28 -21.00 28.97 37.87
C PHE A 28 -20.28 28.08 38.90
N LYS A 29 -19.45 27.11 38.46
CA LYS A 29 -18.67 26.25 39.36
C LYS A 29 -17.37 26.87 39.89
N ALA A 30 -17.01 28.07 39.43
CA ALA A 30 -15.82 28.80 39.87
C ALA A 30 -16.11 29.92 40.89
N SER A 31 -17.37 30.12 41.29
CA SER A 31 -17.76 31.19 42.22
C SER A 31 -18.76 30.72 43.29
N THR A 32 -18.28 29.94 44.24
CA THR A 32 -18.88 29.88 45.59
C THR A 32 -17.76 29.99 46.61
N THR A 33 -17.22 31.19 46.73
CA THR A 33 -16.45 31.66 47.88
C THR A 33 -17.38 32.51 48.73
N ASN A 34 -17.62 32.13 49.97
CA ASN A 34 -18.26 32.99 50.97
C ASN A 34 -17.23 33.94 51.59
N GLU A 35 -17.73 35.01 52.22
CA GLU A 35 -17.10 36.33 52.40
C GLU A 35 -15.81 36.44 53.24
N ASP A 36 -15.22 35.36 53.75
CA ASP A 36 -14.05 35.43 54.66
C ASP A 36 -12.74 34.84 54.12
N GLY A 37 -12.62 34.59 52.81
CA GLY A 37 -11.30 34.52 52.13
C GLY A 37 -10.24 33.53 52.69
N MET A 38 -10.64 32.43 53.34
CA MET A 38 -9.70 31.42 53.88
C MET A 38 -10.08 30.00 53.46
N ARG A 39 -9.08 29.25 52.99
CA ARG A 39 -9.16 27.83 52.58
C ARG A 39 -8.98 26.98 53.84
N LYS A 40 -10.01 26.24 54.28
CA LYS A 40 -9.87 25.29 55.39
C LYS A 40 -9.09 24.06 54.92
N ASP A 41 -7.78 24.13 55.14
CA ASP A 41 -6.94 22.96 55.35
C ASP A 41 -7.21 22.46 56.78
N GLU A 42 -8.15 21.53 56.94
CA GLU A 42 -8.31 20.76 58.18
C GLU A 42 -8.00 19.30 57.86
N GLY A 43 -6.90 18.82 58.44
CA GLY A 43 -6.40 17.47 58.29
C GLY A 43 -7.39 16.44 58.82
N PHE A 44 -7.55 15.35 58.08
CA PHE A 44 -8.22 14.16 58.56
C PHE A 44 -7.17 13.25 59.21
N GLN A 45 -7.14 13.26 60.54
CA GLN A 45 -6.35 12.36 61.38
C GLN A 45 -6.75 10.90 61.14
N VAL A 46 -5.75 10.07 60.95
CA VAL A 46 -5.83 8.61 61.00
C VAL A 46 -6.03 8.19 62.45
N HIS A 47 -7.24 7.83 62.86
CA HIS A 47 -7.48 6.78 63.87
C HIS A 47 -8.95 6.37 63.95
N ASP A 48 -9.15 5.06 64.06
CA ASP A 48 -10.33 4.38 64.60
C ASP A 48 -11.60 4.33 63.78
N ASP A 49 -11.58 3.47 62.75
CA ASP A 49 -12.75 2.66 62.33
C ASP A 49 -12.32 1.27 61.82
N PHE A 50 -11.27 0.68 62.44
CA PHE A 50 -10.78 -0.67 62.10
C PHE A 50 -11.27 -1.77 63.07
N LYS A 51 -12.36 -1.53 63.80
CA LYS A 51 -12.94 -2.55 64.70
C LYS A 51 -14.47 -2.48 64.63
N ASN A 52 -15.05 -3.51 64.01
CA ASN A 52 -16.50 -3.80 63.88
C ASN A 52 -17.19 -3.45 62.55
N ALA A 53 -16.49 -3.52 61.41
CA ALA A 53 -17.15 -3.96 60.18
C ALA A 53 -16.94 -5.48 60.05
N ALA A 54 -17.96 -6.22 60.45
CA ALA A 54 -17.98 -7.67 60.36
C ALA A 54 -17.56 -8.14 58.96
N TRP A 55 -16.59 -9.05 58.95
CA TRP A 55 -16.26 -9.92 57.84
C TRP A 55 -17.55 -10.58 57.34
N VAL A 56 -18.04 -10.16 56.17
CA VAL A 56 -19.08 -10.86 55.42
C VAL A 56 -18.36 -11.86 54.52
N PRO A 57 -18.46 -13.18 54.79
CA PRO A 57 -17.87 -14.19 53.93
C PRO A 57 -18.57 -14.27 52.56
N SER A 58 -17.80 -13.96 51.53
CA SER A 58 -17.80 -14.50 50.17
C SER A 58 -19.09 -15.13 49.62
N GLY A 59 -19.59 -14.59 48.50
CA GLY A 59 -20.50 -15.38 47.67
C GLY A 59 -21.29 -14.65 46.60
N LEU A 60 -20.65 -13.89 45.71
CA LEU A 60 -21.08 -13.64 44.32
C LEU A 60 -19.88 -13.00 43.61
N SER A 61 -19.26 -13.75 42.71
CA SER A 61 -18.07 -13.41 41.94
C SER A 61 -18.07 -11.96 41.44
N GLU A 62 -17.12 -11.14 41.89
CA GLU A 62 -16.68 -10.01 41.06
C GLU A 62 -15.95 -10.64 39.86
N VAL A 63 -16.73 -11.01 38.84
CA VAL A 63 -16.17 -11.52 37.60
C VAL A 63 -15.30 -10.38 37.05
N ALA A 64 -13.99 -10.62 36.88
CA ALA A 64 -13.02 -9.64 36.34
C ALA A 64 -13.47 -9.02 35.00
N ILE A 65 -14.45 -9.63 34.37
CA ILE A 65 -15.16 -9.18 33.18
C ILE A 65 -16.65 -9.18 33.53
N LYS A 66 -17.28 -8.02 33.47
CA LYS A 66 -18.71 -7.88 33.78
C LYS A 66 -19.56 -8.60 32.73
N HIS A 67 -20.52 -9.43 33.15
CA HIS A 67 -21.42 -10.21 32.28
C HIS A 67 -20.67 -11.06 31.23
N ASN A 68 -21.28 -11.27 30.07
CA ASN A 68 -20.72 -11.98 28.93
C ASN A 68 -20.02 -11.00 27.96
N GLN A 69 -18.94 -10.38 28.41
CA GLN A 69 -18.10 -9.54 27.54
C GLN A 69 -16.93 -10.34 26.96
N GLN A 70 -16.38 -9.85 25.84
CA GLN A 70 -15.22 -10.45 25.20
C GLN A 70 -14.01 -10.48 26.14
N ILE A 71 -13.34 -11.63 26.21
CA ILE A 71 -12.09 -11.78 26.97
C ILE A 71 -11.04 -10.81 26.41
N PRO A 72 -10.52 -9.86 27.21
CA PRO A 72 -9.54 -8.89 26.73
C PRO A 72 -8.20 -9.58 26.47
N ASN A 73 -7.69 -9.43 25.23
CA ASN A 73 -6.34 -9.85 24.85
C ASN A 73 -5.45 -8.62 24.57
N ASN A 74 -5.38 -7.72 25.55
CA ASN A 74 -4.71 -6.44 25.41
C ASN A 74 -3.20 -6.59 25.69
N HIS A 75 -2.38 -6.25 24.71
CA HIS A 75 -0.93 -6.42 24.77
C HIS A 75 -0.21 -5.22 25.42
N PHE A 76 -0.76 -4.70 26.53
CA PHE A 76 -0.26 -3.53 27.25
C PHE A 76 0.52 -3.88 28.54
N ARG A 77 0.94 -5.14 28.69
CA ARG A 77 1.62 -5.67 29.90
C ARG A 77 3.10 -5.29 30.02
N LYS A 78 3.68 -4.67 28.99
CA LYS A 78 5.06 -4.15 28.95
C LYS A 78 5.05 -2.63 29.10
N HIS A 79 6.22 -2.00 29.29
CA HIS A 79 6.37 -0.54 29.34
C HIS A 79 6.13 0.14 27.96
N TRP A 80 4.93 0.00 27.41
CA TRP A 80 4.51 0.50 26.10
C TRP A 80 4.47 2.03 26.06
N GLN A 81 4.15 2.68 27.19
CA GLN A 81 4.08 4.15 27.33
C GLN A 81 5.39 4.84 26.93
N ARG A 82 6.55 4.20 27.16
CA ARG A 82 7.87 4.72 26.75
C ARG A 82 8.12 4.66 25.23
N ARG A 83 7.33 3.88 24.48
CA ARG A 83 7.52 3.63 23.03
C ARG A 83 6.34 4.11 22.18
N VAL A 84 5.56 5.03 22.71
CA VAL A 84 4.46 5.66 21.96
C VAL A 84 5.06 6.58 20.90
N ARG A 85 4.78 6.27 19.63
CA ARG A 85 5.13 7.15 18.50
C ARG A 85 3.93 8.03 18.18
N CYS A 86 4.04 9.32 18.47
CA CYS A 86 3.07 10.31 17.99
C CYS A 86 3.39 10.72 16.54
N HIS A 87 2.36 11.04 15.76
CA HIS A 87 2.47 11.42 14.34
C HIS A 87 2.22 12.91 14.08
N PHE A 88 2.53 13.77 15.05
CA PHE A 88 2.38 15.24 14.93
C PHE A 88 3.29 15.84 13.84
N ASP A 89 4.38 15.16 13.52
CA ASP A 89 5.33 15.54 12.48
C ASP A 89 4.87 15.18 11.04
N GLN A 90 3.73 14.49 10.90
CA GLN A 90 3.22 14.05 9.61
C GLN A 90 3.03 15.20 8.58
N PRO A 91 2.38 16.35 8.91
CA PRO A 91 2.28 17.48 7.99
C PRO A 91 3.65 18.07 7.62
N GLY A 92 4.54 18.27 8.59
CA GLY A 92 5.91 18.73 8.35
C GLY A 92 6.66 17.81 7.39
N LYS A 93 6.66 16.50 7.65
CA LYS A 93 7.26 15.49 6.77
C LYS A 93 6.65 15.48 5.36
N LYS A 94 5.36 15.78 5.20
CA LYS A 94 4.73 15.90 3.87
C LYS A 94 5.32 17.09 3.10
N VAL A 95 5.48 18.25 3.75
CA VAL A 95 6.10 19.44 3.14
C VAL A 95 7.56 19.18 2.78
N THR A 96 8.36 18.64 3.70
CA THR A 96 9.78 18.32 3.43
C THR A 96 9.93 17.36 2.26
N ARG A 97 9.12 16.29 2.20
CA ARG A 97 9.12 15.34 1.07
C ARG A 97 8.73 16.02 -0.25
N ARG A 98 7.80 16.98 -0.23
CA ARG A 98 7.39 17.73 -1.42
C ARG A 98 8.54 18.63 -1.93
N LEU A 99 9.19 19.38 -1.04
CA LEU A 99 10.32 20.24 -1.40
C LEU A 99 11.49 19.43 -1.96
N ALA A 100 11.84 18.31 -1.31
CA ALA A 100 12.90 17.43 -1.80
C ALA A 100 12.59 16.85 -3.19
N ARG A 101 11.32 16.50 -3.47
CA ARG A 101 10.91 16.06 -4.81
C ARG A 101 11.02 17.18 -5.85
N ARG A 102 10.63 18.41 -5.51
CA ARG A 102 10.78 19.59 -6.40
C ARG A 102 12.24 19.88 -6.69
N ALA A 103 13.10 19.90 -5.67
CA ALA A 103 14.54 20.09 -5.83
C ALA A 103 15.16 19.00 -6.73
N LYS A 104 14.78 17.73 -6.54
CA LYS A 104 15.20 16.63 -7.41
C LYS A 104 14.73 16.81 -8.85
N ALA A 105 13.49 17.25 -9.07
CA ALA A 105 12.95 17.48 -10.40
C ALA A 105 13.72 18.60 -11.12
N ALA A 106 13.99 19.71 -10.43
CA ALA A 106 14.78 20.81 -10.98
C ALA A 106 16.21 20.37 -11.34
N ALA A 107 16.87 19.58 -10.48
CA ALA A 107 18.24 19.11 -10.71
C ALA A 107 18.38 18.13 -11.88
N VAL A 108 17.31 17.39 -12.22
CA VAL A 108 17.33 16.34 -13.26
C VAL A 108 16.75 16.85 -14.58
N ALA A 109 16.13 18.03 -14.60
CA ALA A 109 15.60 18.64 -15.81
C ALA A 109 16.67 18.70 -16.93
N PRO A 110 16.33 18.35 -18.19
CA PRO A 110 14.99 18.11 -18.74
C PRO A 110 14.44 16.68 -18.56
N ARG A 111 15.19 15.76 -17.94
CA ARG A 111 14.77 14.36 -17.84
C ARG A 111 13.63 14.20 -16.80
N PRO A 112 12.65 13.29 -17.05
CA PRO A 112 11.70 12.89 -16.02
C PRO A 112 12.36 12.28 -14.77
N VAL A 113 11.77 12.51 -13.59
CA VAL A 113 12.35 12.06 -12.30
C VAL A 113 12.45 10.53 -12.17
N ASP A 114 11.51 9.82 -12.78
CA ASP A 114 11.38 8.37 -12.69
C ASP A 114 12.08 7.64 -13.84
N LYS A 115 12.24 6.32 -13.73
CA LYS A 115 12.76 5.43 -14.79
C LYS A 115 11.62 4.57 -15.34
N LEU A 116 11.70 4.16 -16.60
CA LEU A 116 10.78 3.16 -17.16
C LEU A 116 10.99 1.82 -16.45
N ARG A 117 9.88 1.21 -16.00
CA ARG A 117 9.85 -0.09 -15.34
C ARG A 117 8.91 -1.04 -16.10
N PRO A 118 9.19 -2.36 -16.13
CA PRO A 118 8.38 -3.32 -16.85
C PRO A 118 7.05 -3.58 -16.16
N ILE A 119 6.12 -4.18 -16.90
CA ILE A 119 4.87 -4.70 -16.38
C ILE A 119 5.11 -6.14 -15.91
N VAL A 120 4.72 -6.42 -14.67
CA VAL A 120 4.93 -7.71 -14.01
C VAL A 120 3.66 -8.15 -13.29
N ARG A 121 3.33 -9.43 -13.36
CA ARG A 121 2.22 -10.04 -12.60
C ARG A 121 2.64 -10.27 -11.14
N CYS A 122 1.72 -10.11 -10.19
CA CYS A 122 1.99 -10.43 -8.80
C CYS A 122 2.11 -11.96 -8.59
N PRO A 123 2.97 -12.45 -7.67
CA PRO A 123 3.39 -13.85 -7.66
C PRO A 123 2.38 -14.85 -7.07
N THR A 124 1.49 -14.42 -6.17
CA THR A 124 0.60 -15.35 -5.46
C THR A 124 -0.74 -15.53 -6.19
N ILE A 125 -1.39 -16.68 -5.99
CA ILE A 125 -2.70 -17.00 -6.57
C ILE A 125 -3.74 -15.91 -6.28
N LYS A 126 -3.72 -15.32 -5.08
CA LYS A 126 -4.64 -14.24 -4.69
C LYS A 126 -4.47 -12.96 -5.53
N TYR A 127 -3.26 -12.66 -5.97
CA TYR A 127 -2.92 -11.38 -6.61
C TYR A 127 -2.49 -11.51 -8.07
N ASN A 128 -2.37 -12.72 -8.63
CA ASN A 128 -1.87 -12.95 -9.99
C ASN A 128 -2.67 -12.19 -11.08
N ARG A 129 -3.96 -11.92 -10.86
CA ARG A 129 -4.80 -11.13 -11.77
C ARG A 129 -4.37 -9.66 -11.85
N ARG A 130 -3.65 -9.15 -10.86
CA ARG A 130 -3.14 -7.78 -10.83
C ARG A 130 -1.74 -7.70 -11.44
N THR A 131 -1.54 -6.73 -12.32
CA THR A 131 -0.23 -6.32 -12.82
C THR A 131 0.33 -5.21 -11.95
N ARG A 132 1.65 -5.00 -11.97
CA ARG A 132 2.33 -3.91 -11.29
C ARG A 132 3.59 -3.54 -12.03
N LEU A 133 4.16 -2.38 -11.68
CA LEU A 133 5.50 -2.03 -12.13
C LEU A 133 6.54 -2.90 -11.40
N GLY A 134 7.41 -3.54 -12.19
CA GLY A 134 8.49 -4.40 -11.72
C GLY A 134 9.70 -3.63 -11.20
N ARG A 135 10.84 -4.31 -11.05
CA ARG A 135 12.11 -3.67 -10.66
C ARG A 135 12.83 -3.03 -11.84
N GLY A 136 12.98 -3.80 -12.91
CA GLY A 136 13.64 -3.43 -14.16
C GLY A 136 13.45 -4.52 -15.21
N PHE A 137 13.73 -4.18 -16.46
CA PHE A 137 13.64 -5.08 -17.60
C PHE A 137 14.73 -6.15 -17.55
N THR A 138 14.39 -7.32 -18.06
CA THR A 138 15.29 -8.47 -18.21
C THR A 138 16.24 -8.24 -19.39
N LEU A 139 17.34 -8.97 -19.42
CA LEU A 139 18.26 -8.94 -20.56
C LEU A 139 17.62 -9.46 -21.85
N ALA A 140 16.71 -10.44 -21.75
CA ALA A 140 16.01 -10.99 -22.91
C ALA A 140 15.05 -9.97 -23.53
N GLU A 141 14.28 -9.24 -22.72
CA GLU A 141 13.40 -8.16 -23.20
C GLU A 141 14.20 -7.06 -23.90
N LEU A 142 15.33 -6.65 -23.31
CA LEU A 142 16.19 -5.63 -23.90
C LEU A 142 16.82 -6.08 -25.22
N LYS A 143 17.28 -7.34 -25.29
CA LYS A 143 17.83 -7.93 -26.52
C LYS A 143 16.77 -7.97 -27.61
N ALA A 144 15.55 -8.41 -27.31
CA ALA A 144 14.43 -8.44 -28.26
C ALA A 144 13.98 -7.04 -28.71
N ALA A 145 14.12 -6.02 -27.86
CA ALA A 145 13.86 -4.63 -28.22
C ALA A 145 15.04 -3.93 -28.94
N GLY A 146 16.18 -4.60 -29.12
CA GLY A 146 17.38 -4.02 -29.73
C GLY A 146 18.04 -2.92 -28.90
N ILE A 147 17.96 -3.01 -27.56
CA ILE A 147 18.54 -2.04 -26.63
C ILE A 147 19.71 -2.68 -25.88
N PRO A 148 20.94 -2.16 -26.00
CA PRO A 148 22.08 -2.66 -25.25
C PRO A 148 21.94 -2.48 -23.73
N LYS A 149 22.35 -3.48 -22.94
CA LYS A 149 22.19 -3.49 -21.48
C LYS A 149 22.81 -2.30 -20.75
N LEU A 150 23.96 -1.81 -21.24
CA LEU A 150 24.68 -0.68 -20.64
C LEU A 150 24.10 0.67 -21.07
N TYR A 151 23.46 0.71 -22.23
CA TYR A 151 22.82 1.91 -22.76
C TYR A 151 21.43 2.14 -22.15
N ALA A 152 20.70 1.08 -21.81
CA ALA A 152 19.36 1.19 -21.21
C ALA A 152 19.30 2.12 -19.97
N PRO A 153 20.19 2.01 -18.96
CA PRO A 153 20.19 2.89 -17.80
C PRO A 153 20.43 4.37 -18.12
N THR A 154 21.23 4.68 -19.16
CA THR A 154 21.57 6.05 -19.54
C THR A 154 20.37 6.78 -20.14
N ILE A 155 19.56 6.07 -20.93
CA ILE A 155 18.30 6.60 -21.49
C ILE A 155 17.10 6.50 -20.54
N GLY A 156 17.30 6.05 -19.30
CA GLY A 156 16.26 6.05 -18.27
C GLY A 156 15.40 4.79 -18.19
N ILE A 157 15.89 3.67 -18.72
CA ILE A 157 15.27 2.35 -18.56
C ILE A 157 15.91 1.62 -17.38
N ALA A 158 15.09 1.09 -16.45
CA ALA A 158 15.59 0.29 -15.34
C ALA A 158 15.91 -1.14 -15.80
N VAL A 159 17.04 -1.71 -15.37
CA VAL A 159 17.48 -3.06 -15.75
C VAL A 159 17.55 -3.95 -14.50
N ASP A 160 17.06 -5.18 -14.61
CA ASP A 160 17.13 -6.20 -13.55
C ASP A 160 17.62 -7.54 -14.10
N HIS A 161 18.91 -7.82 -13.86
CA HIS A 161 19.59 -9.03 -14.34
C HIS A 161 19.07 -10.33 -13.72
N ARG A 162 18.35 -10.25 -12.59
CA ARG A 162 17.91 -11.40 -11.81
C ARG A 162 16.58 -11.99 -12.28
N ARG A 163 15.76 -11.19 -12.98
CA ARG A 163 14.43 -11.63 -13.40
C ARG A 163 14.54 -12.47 -14.68
N GLN A 164 13.85 -13.60 -14.69
CA GLN A 164 13.75 -14.49 -15.84
C GLN A 164 12.34 -14.38 -16.45
N ASN A 165 12.24 -14.59 -17.76
CA ASN A 165 10.95 -14.64 -18.46
C ASN A 165 10.56 -16.11 -18.64
N LEU A 166 9.40 -16.46 -18.11
CA LEU A 166 8.84 -17.81 -18.20
C LEU A 166 7.71 -17.90 -19.23
N SER A 167 7.11 -16.77 -19.59
CA SER A 167 6.01 -16.69 -20.55
C SER A 167 6.30 -15.71 -21.68
N GLU A 168 5.95 -16.11 -22.89
CA GLU A 168 6.12 -15.33 -24.11
C GLU A 168 5.23 -14.08 -24.13
N GLU A 169 4.00 -14.19 -23.61
CA GLU A 169 3.07 -13.06 -23.49
C GLU A 169 3.67 -11.89 -22.70
N SER A 170 4.32 -12.20 -21.57
CA SER A 170 4.93 -11.18 -20.70
C SER A 170 6.15 -10.55 -21.36
N LEU A 171 6.92 -11.35 -22.10
CA LEU A 171 8.05 -10.89 -22.91
C LEU A 171 7.56 -9.93 -23.99
N ALA A 172 6.55 -10.33 -24.77
CA ALA A 172 5.98 -9.54 -25.87
C ALA A 172 5.42 -8.20 -25.37
N ALA A 173 4.63 -8.21 -24.29
CA ALA A 173 4.06 -7.00 -23.70
C ALA A 173 5.15 -6.01 -23.23
N ASN A 174 6.23 -6.51 -22.63
CA ASN A 174 7.33 -5.66 -22.16
C ASN A 174 8.24 -5.18 -23.30
N VAL A 175 8.43 -5.98 -24.36
CA VAL A 175 9.14 -5.55 -25.57
C VAL A 175 8.37 -4.45 -26.28
N GLN A 176 7.05 -4.60 -26.42
CA GLN A 176 6.19 -3.58 -26.99
C GLN A 176 6.27 -2.27 -26.19
N ARG A 177 6.20 -2.38 -24.86
CA ARG A 177 6.40 -1.23 -23.95
C ARG A 177 7.75 -0.54 -24.12
N LEU A 178 8.84 -1.29 -24.35
CA LEU A 178 10.15 -0.72 -24.62
C LEU A 178 10.20 0.01 -25.98
N LYS A 179 9.55 -0.55 -27.01
CA LYS A 179 9.43 0.08 -28.33
C LYS A 179 8.63 1.38 -28.26
N GLU A 180 7.49 1.37 -27.57
CA GLU A 180 6.67 2.57 -27.33
C GLU A 180 7.44 3.65 -26.58
N TYR A 181 8.20 3.27 -25.56
CA TYR A 181 9.05 4.22 -24.83
C TYR A 181 10.12 4.81 -25.74
N LYS A 182 10.80 3.98 -26.54
CA LYS A 182 11.85 4.42 -27.46
C LYS A 182 11.30 5.37 -28.54
N ALA A 183 10.08 5.13 -29.03
CA ALA A 183 9.43 6.00 -30.00
C ALA A 183 9.09 7.40 -29.44
N ARG A 184 8.77 7.49 -28.15
CA ARG A 184 8.47 8.77 -27.46
C ARG A 184 9.69 9.44 -26.82
N LEU A 185 10.87 8.81 -26.88
CA LEU A 185 12.06 9.29 -26.21
C LEU A 185 12.77 10.35 -27.08
N ILE A 186 12.94 11.55 -26.52
CA ILE A 186 13.76 12.61 -27.10
C ILE A 186 15.16 12.55 -26.46
N VAL A 187 16.20 12.38 -27.28
CA VAL A 187 17.59 12.25 -26.83
C VAL A 187 18.38 13.48 -27.26
N PHE A 188 18.78 14.28 -26.27
CA PHE A 188 19.60 15.46 -26.50
C PHE A 188 21.05 15.09 -26.84
N PRO A 189 21.68 15.80 -27.80
CA PRO A 189 23.09 15.62 -28.09
C PRO A 189 23.95 16.03 -26.91
N ARG A 190 25.00 15.24 -26.61
CA ARG A 190 25.93 15.54 -25.51
C ARG A 190 26.69 16.86 -25.70
N LYS A 191 26.93 17.23 -26.96
CA LYS A 191 27.52 18.51 -27.37
C LYS A 191 26.59 19.13 -28.40
N SER A 192 26.06 20.32 -28.12
CA SER A 192 25.11 21.04 -28.99
C SER A 192 25.61 21.19 -30.44
N ASN A 193 26.91 21.42 -30.61
CA ASN A 193 27.52 21.68 -31.91
C ASN A 193 27.93 20.41 -32.67
N LYS A 194 27.78 19.22 -32.08
CA LYS A 194 28.19 17.94 -32.69
C LYS A 194 27.13 16.84 -32.45
N PRO A 195 25.93 16.96 -33.06
CA PRO A 195 24.90 15.94 -32.95
C PRO A 195 25.35 14.64 -33.64
N LYS A 196 25.02 13.50 -33.02
CA LYS A 196 25.26 12.16 -33.56
C LYS A 196 23.97 11.58 -34.15
N LYS A 197 24.09 10.51 -34.94
CA LYS A 197 22.96 9.81 -35.59
C LYS A 197 21.87 9.31 -34.62
N ALA A 198 22.18 9.14 -33.34
CA ALA A 198 21.24 8.67 -32.32
C ALA A 198 20.54 9.82 -31.56
N ASP A 199 20.90 11.07 -31.85
CA ASP A 199 20.32 12.25 -31.21
C ASP A 199 19.11 12.72 -32.02
N THR A 200 18.09 13.24 -31.34
CA THR A 200 16.89 13.78 -32.01
C THR A 200 17.20 15.13 -32.68
N PRO A 201 16.63 15.40 -33.88
CA PRO A 201 16.84 16.67 -34.58
C PRO A 201 16.30 17.85 -33.75
N LYS A 202 16.87 19.04 -33.95
CA LYS A 202 16.61 20.23 -33.12
C LYS A 202 15.13 20.64 -33.10
N ASP A 203 14.40 20.39 -34.19
CA ASP A 203 12.99 20.76 -34.33
C ASP A 203 12.06 19.98 -33.40
N GLN A 204 12.45 18.77 -33.00
CA GLN A 204 11.68 17.92 -32.08
C GLN A 204 12.08 18.11 -30.61
N GLN A 205 13.13 18.89 -30.34
CA GLN A 205 13.65 19.09 -28.98
C GLN A 205 12.84 20.11 -28.15
N THR A 206 11.97 20.90 -28.80
CA THR A 206 11.10 21.90 -28.16
C THR A 206 9.74 21.36 -27.73
N ALA A 207 9.45 20.08 -28.01
CA ALA A 207 8.20 19.45 -27.61
C ALA A 207 7.99 19.44 -26.09
N GLU A 208 6.72 19.46 -25.68
CA GLU A 208 6.34 19.47 -24.27
C GLU A 208 6.96 18.28 -23.51
N THR A 209 7.80 18.60 -22.54
CA THR A 209 8.52 17.59 -21.76
C THR A 209 7.65 17.08 -20.62
N THR A 210 7.48 15.75 -20.53
CA THR A 210 6.69 15.14 -19.46
C THR A 210 7.49 15.05 -18.16
N GLN A 211 6.95 15.50 -17.04
CA GLN A 211 7.68 15.53 -15.76
C GLN A 211 7.79 14.14 -15.08
N SER A 212 6.89 13.19 -15.38
CA SER A 212 6.95 11.83 -14.84
C SER A 212 6.58 10.76 -15.89
N ILE A 213 7.43 9.73 -15.98
CA ILE A 213 7.18 8.55 -16.82
C ILE A 213 5.94 7.79 -16.35
N ARG A 214 5.63 7.80 -15.05
CA ARG A 214 4.48 7.05 -14.52
C ARG A 214 3.14 7.63 -14.98
N ALA A 215 3.07 8.93 -15.25
CA ALA A 215 1.86 9.55 -15.77
C ALA A 215 1.56 9.07 -17.20
N SER A 216 2.58 8.94 -18.06
CA SER A 216 2.40 8.54 -19.47
C SER A 216 2.46 7.04 -19.71
N PHE A 217 3.23 6.32 -18.89
CA PHE A 217 3.42 4.87 -18.96
C PHE A 217 2.99 4.24 -17.64
N GLY A 218 1.84 4.65 -17.11
CA GLY A 218 1.20 3.99 -15.98
C GLY A 218 0.96 2.50 -16.28
N VAL A 219 0.76 1.72 -15.23
CA VAL A 219 0.08 0.42 -15.38
C VAL A 219 -1.33 0.69 -14.92
N ASP A 220 -2.26 0.76 -15.86
CA ASP A 220 -3.67 0.79 -15.53
C ASP A 220 -3.99 -0.56 -14.89
N GLN A 221 -4.34 -0.50 -13.60
CA GLN A 221 -4.96 -1.65 -12.97
C GLN A 221 -6.31 -1.82 -13.67
N PRO A 222 -6.74 -3.04 -14.02
CA PRO A 222 -8.13 -3.22 -14.41
C PRO A 222 -9.00 -2.72 -13.25
N VAL A 223 -9.66 -1.57 -13.47
CA VAL A 223 -10.43 -0.84 -12.43
C VAL A 223 -11.73 -1.58 -12.08
N ALA A 224 -12.10 -2.58 -12.86
CA ALA A 224 -13.20 -3.51 -12.62
C ALA A 224 -12.72 -4.95 -12.89
N PRO A 225 -13.41 -6.01 -12.43
CA PRO A 225 -13.25 -7.30 -13.08
C PRO A 225 -13.50 -7.07 -14.57
N ALA A 226 -12.47 -7.20 -15.40
CA ALA A 226 -12.64 -7.24 -16.85
C ALA A 226 -13.41 -8.53 -17.15
N PHE A 227 -14.73 -8.48 -17.00
CA PHE A 227 -15.62 -9.49 -17.53
C PHE A 227 -15.81 -9.15 -19.00
N THR A 228 -15.32 -10.03 -19.85
CA THR A 228 -15.69 -10.03 -21.25
C THR A 228 -16.98 -10.84 -21.34
N GLU A 229 -18.07 -10.19 -21.69
CA GLU A 229 -19.32 -10.91 -21.96
C GLU A 229 -19.14 -11.68 -23.27
N ILE A 230 -19.39 -12.97 -23.20
CA ILE A 230 -19.37 -13.86 -24.36
C ILE A 230 -20.83 -14.22 -24.64
N SER A 231 -21.21 -14.22 -25.92
CA SER A 231 -22.56 -14.60 -26.33
C SER A 231 -22.87 -16.04 -25.91
N LYS A 232 -24.14 -16.35 -25.63
CA LYS A 232 -24.53 -17.72 -25.23
C LYS A 232 -24.20 -18.77 -26.29
N SER A 233 -24.15 -18.37 -27.56
CA SER A 233 -23.79 -19.20 -28.71
C SER A 233 -22.30 -19.58 -28.75
N ASP A 234 -21.43 -18.78 -28.14
CA ASP A 234 -19.98 -19.00 -28.14
C ASP A 234 -19.50 -19.74 -26.87
N LEU A 235 -20.42 -20.22 -26.03
CA LEU A 235 -20.03 -20.98 -24.84
C LEU A 235 -19.40 -22.33 -25.24
N PRO A 236 -18.27 -22.71 -24.64
CA PRO A 236 -17.70 -24.03 -24.85
C PRO A 236 -18.68 -25.11 -24.36
N LYS A 237 -18.67 -26.27 -25.03
CA LYS A 237 -19.47 -27.43 -24.62
C LYS A 237 -19.24 -27.73 -23.13
N GLY A 238 -20.33 -28.03 -22.42
CA GLY A 238 -20.28 -28.37 -21.00
C GLY A 238 -19.33 -29.53 -20.74
N VAL A 239 -18.57 -29.45 -19.64
CA VAL A 239 -17.66 -30.52 -19.24
C VAL A 239 -18.46 -31.80 -18.96
N GLU A 240 -18.07 -32.92 -19.57
CA GLU A 240 -18.73 -34.21 -19.39
C GLU A 240 -18.81 -34.59 -17.90
N GLY A 241 -20.04 -34.82 -17.41
CA GLY A 241 -20.30 -35.13 -16.01
C GLY A 241 -20.26 -33.93 -15.05
N GLY A 242 -20.16 -32.70 -15.56
CA GLY A 242 -20.28 -31.46 -14.81
C GLY A 242 -18.98 -30.97 -14.13
N ALA A 243 -18.90 -29.65 -13.94
CA ALA A 243 -17.70 -29.00 -13.38
C ALA A 243 -17.29 -29.54 -12.00
N TYR A 244 -18.25 -29.87 -11.13
CA TYR A 244 -17.98 -30.42 -9.81
C TYR A 244 -17.24 -31.77 -9.87
N LYS A 245 -17.73 -32.71 -10.69
CA LYS A 245 -17.13 -34.05 -10.84
C LYS A 245 -15.73 -33.94 -11.44
N ALA A 246 -15.55 -33.08 -12.43
CA ALA A 246 -14.24 -32.80 -13.03
C ALA A 246 -13.23 -32.26 -12.01
N LEU A 247 -13.62 -31.28 -11.18
CA LEU A 247 -12.75 -30.74 -10.11
C LEU A 247 -12.39 -31.79 -9.06
N ARG A 248 -13.34 -32.66 -8.67
CA ARG A 248 -13.08 -33.76 -7.73
C ARG A 248 -12.14 -34.81 -8.32
N LYS A 249 -12.32 -35.16 -9.60
CA LYS A 249 -11.43 -36.09 -10.33
C LYS A 249 -10.02 -35.51 -10.42
N ALA A 250 -9.85 -34.26 -10.83
CA ALA A 250 -8.54 -33.60 -10.90
C ALA A 250 -7.80 -33.57 -9.55
N ARG A 251 -8.51 -33.29 -8.45
CA ARG A 251 -7.94 -33.37 -7.09
C ARG A 251 -7.50 -34.80 -6.73
N SER A 252 -8.32 -35.79 -7.08
CA SER A 252 -8.01 -37.21 -6.85
C SER A 252 -6.79 -37.65 -7.65
N ASP A 253 -6.73 -37.28 -8.92
CA ASP A 253 -5.64 -37.61 -9.84
C ASP A 253 -4.33 -36.99 -9.37
N ALA A 254 -4.32 -35.70 -9.01
CA ALA A 254 -3.14 -35.03 -8.46
C ALA A 254 -2.67 -35.62 -7.12
N ARG A 255 -3.60 -36.11 -6.27
CA ARG A 255 -3.26 -36.73 -4.99
C ARG A 255 -2.72 -38.16 -5.14
N LEU A 256 -3.19 -38.91 -6.14
CA LEU A 256 -2.92 -40.34 -6.29
C LEU A 256 -1.86 -40.69 -7.33
N VAL A 257 -1.13 -39.71 -7.88
CA VAL A 257 -0.07 -39.92 -8.90
C VAL A 257 0.90 -41.01 -8.47
N GLY A 258 1.61 -40.84 -7.35
CA GLY A 258 2.62 -41.80 -6.91
C GLY A 258 2.06 -43.18 -6.56
N VAL A 259 0.85 -43.25 -6.01
CA VAL A 259 0.21 -44.55 -5.70
C VAL A 259 -0.15 -45.30 -6.99
N ARG A 260 -0.64 -44.59 -8.00
CA ARG A 260 -1.00 -45.18 -9.28
C ARG A 260 0.24 -45.60 -10.07
N GLU A 261 1.30 -44.79 -10.07
CA GLU A 261 2.60 -45.13 -10.66
C GLU A 261 3.20 -46.37 -9.99
N LYS A 262 3.17 -46.44 -8.66
CA LYS A 262 3.64 -47.62 -7.91
C LYS A 262 2.86 -48.88 -8.29
N ARG A 263 1.52 -48.82 -8.31
CA ARG A 263 0.69 -49.97 -8.72
C ARG A 263 0.91 -50.38 -10.17
N ALA A 264 1.09 -49.40 -11.07
CA ALA A 264 1.38 -49.68 -12.47
C ALA A 264 2.74 -50.39 -12.63
N ARG A 265 3.75 -49.95 -11.87
CA ARG A 265 5.06 -50.60 -11.85
C ARG A 265 5.00 -52.01 -11.27
N GLU A 266 4.39 -52.20 -10.10
CA GLU A 266 4.23 -53.52 -9.47
C GLU A 266 3.45 -54.49 -10.36
N LYS A 267 2.42 -53.99 -11.06
CA LYS A 267 1.67 -54.80 -12.03
C LYS A 267 2.54 -55.21 -13.23
N ALA A 268 3.34 -54.30 -13.77
CA ALA A 268 4.26 -54.59 -14.88
C ALA A 268 5.37 -55.56 -14.46
N GLU A 269 5.94 -55.41 -13.26
CA GLU A 269 6.93 -56.33 -12.69
C GLU A 269 6.31 -57.72 -12.49
N ALA A 270 5.10 -57.82 -11.94
CA ALA A 270 4.39 -59.08 -11.79
C ALA A 270 4.01 -59.74 -13.12
N GLU A 271 3.68 -58.96 -14.16
CA GLU A 271 3.46 -59.48 -15.51
C GLU A 271 4.76 -59.94 -16.18
N SER A 272 5.89 -59.27 -15.92
CA SER A 272 7.20 -59.70 -16.40
C SER A 272 7.71 -60.96 -15.69
N ALA A 273 7.43 -61.13 -14.40
CA ALA A 273 7.81 -62.33 -13.64
C ALA A 273 6.94 -63.56 -13.97
N LYS A 274 5.79 -63.35 -14.61
CA LYS A 274 4.90 -64.43 -15.08
C LYS A 274 5.24 -64.90 -16.50
N LYS A 275 6.13 -64.21 -17.20
CA LYS A 275 6.52 -64.49 -18.59
C LYS A 275 7.90 -65.12 -18.62
#